data_AF-A0A933DZ80-F1
#
_entry.id   AF-A0A933DZ80-F1
#
_cell.length_a   1.000
_cell.length_b   1.000
_cell.length_c   1.000
_cell.angle_alpha   90.00
_cell.angle_beta   90.00
_cell.angle_gamma   90.00
#
_symmetry.space_group_name_H-M   'P 1'
#
loop_
_entity.id
_entity.type
_entity.pdbx_description
1 polymer ?
#
loop_
_entity_poly.entity_id
_entity_poly.type
_entity_poly.pdbx_seq_one_letter_code
_entity_poly.pdbx_strand_id
1 'polypeptide(L)'
;MGAAQLGLLDRFQRDFPLCPRPYAVIAERLGLTEAQVIVALRRLQARGCVSRVGATLAPGRVGAATLAALAVPSERLEAVAELVNGYREVNHNYEREHAVNLWFVVTAPSMERAQAVVREVERRAGCGQVLELPMIEAYCVDLGFSLGAGDTTQRRTPTPLPPSSFGHAPYALSTAQRAILAALQDGLPLTARPYAEIGVRCGMGEETVIAELERLTHERVIARLGVIVRHRA
;
A
#
# COMPACT_ATOMS: atom_id res chain seq x y z
N MET A 1 -11.82 -19.38 -11.37
CA MET A 1 -10.96 -19.65 -10.19
C MET A 1 -11.59 -20.80 -9.42
N GLY A 2 -10.81 -21.74 -8.89
CA GLY A 2 -11.36 -22.83 -8.06
C GLY A 2 -11.80 -22.33 -6.67
N ALA A 3 -12.69 -23.06 -5.99
CA ALA A 3 -13.21 -22.67 -4.66
C ALA A 3 -12.11 -22.39 -3.62
N ALA A 4 -11.03 -23.17 -3.63
CA ALA A 4 -9.87 -22.96 -2.77
C ALA A 4 -9.10 -21.65 -3.07
N GLN A 5 -9.02 -21.25 -4.35
CA GLN A 5 -8.39 -19.97 -4.74
C GLN A 5 -9.25 -18.78 -4.35
N LEU A 6 -10.58 -18.90 -4.49
CA LEU A 6 -11.53 -17.90 -4.02
C LEU A 6 -11.45 -17.74 -2.50
N GLY A 7 -11.43 -18.84 -1.73
CA GLY A 7 -11.27 -18.80 -0.28
C GLY A 7 -9.95 -18.15 0.17
N LEU A 8 -8.85 -18.41 -0.55
CA LEU A 8 -7.56 -17.79 -0.29
C LEU A 8 -7.57 -16.27 -0.51
N LEU A 9 -8.16 -15.81 -1.63
CA LEU A 9 -8.24 -14.39 -1.94
C LEU A 9 -9.24 -13.66 -1.04
N ASP A 10 -10.37 -14.27 -0.73
CA ASP A 10 -11.45 -13.60 0.03
C ASP A 10 -11.09 -13.48 1.52
N ARG A 11 -10.57 -14.57 2.13
CA ARG A 11 -10.36 -14.64 3.59
C ARG A 11 -9.04 -14.06 4.07
N PHE A 12 -8.03 -13.97 3.20
CA PHE A 12 -6.67 -13.55 3.60
C PHE A 12 -6.20 -12.28 2.91
N GLN A 13 -7.11 -11.51 2.31
CA GLN A 13 -6.88 -10.11 1.98
C GLN A 13 -6.65 -9.25 3.25
N ARG A 14 -7.19 -9.70 4.39
CA ARG A 14 -7.07 -9.08 5.72
C ARG A 14 -6.68 -10.15 6.75
N ASP A 15 -6.25 -9.72 7.94
CA ASP A 15 -5.95 -10.60 9.08
C ASP A 15 -4.97 -11.75 8.76
N PHE A 16 -3.96 -11.47 7.94
CA PHE A 16 -2.96 -12.46 7.58
C PHE A 16 -2.15 -12.91 8.82
N PRO A 17 -1.92 -14.22 9.02
CA PRO A 17 -1.31 -14.70 10.26
C PRO A 17 0.09 -14.11 10.50
N LEU A 18 0.30 -13.55 11.69
CA LEU A 18 1.59 -13.08 12.20
C LEU A 18 2.21 -14.16 13.09
N CYS A 19 2.65 -15.26 12.49
CA CYS A 19 3.31 -16.37 13.18
C CYS A 19 4.39 -16.98 12.28
N PRO A 20 5.32 -17.81 12.80
CA PRO A 20 6.44 -18.34 12.01
C PRO A 20 6.03 -19.09 10.73
N ARG A 21 4.88 -19.77 10.72
CA ARG A 21 4.39 -20.55 9.58
C ARG A 21 2.99 -20.11 9.16
N PRO A 22 2.84 -18.92 8.57
CA PRO A 22 1.53 -18.35 8.30
C PRO A 22 0.76 -19.13 7.23
N TYR A 23 1.46 -19.70 6.25
CA TYR A 23 0.84 -20.50 5.20
C TYR A 23 0.34 -21.86 5.70
N ALA A 24 0.93 -22.42 6.76
CA ALA A 24 0.41 -23.62 7.42
C ALA A 24 -0.93 -23.35 8.10
N VAL A 25 -1.07 -22.21 8.80
CA VAL A 25 -2.34 -21.76 9.40
C VAL A 25 -3.40 -21.55 8.33
N ILE A 26 -3.03 -20.95 7.20
CA ILE A 26 -3.94 -20.77 6.05
C ILE A 26 -4.35 -22.12 5.48
N ALA A 27 -3.41 -23.05 5.34
CA ALA A 27 -3.64 -24.37 4.78
C ALA A 27 -4.65 -25.17 5.62
N GLU A 28 -4.49 -25.19 6.95
CA GLU A 28 -5.42 -25.82 7.89
C GLU A 28 -6.84 -25.27 7.71
N ARG A 29 -6.99 -23.94 7.67
CA ARG A 29 -8.31 -23.28 7.49
C ARG A 29 -8.97 -23.53 6.14
N LEU A 30 -8.20 -23.93 5.13
CA LEU A 30 -8.69 -24.19 3.77
C LEU A 30 -8.75 -25.69 3.43
N GLY A 31 -8.36 -26.58 4.35
CA GLY A 31 -8.27 -28.02 4.08
C GLY A 31 -7.19 -28.36 3.03
N LEU A 32 -6.09 -27.61 3.02
CA LEU A 32 -4.96 -27.78 2.10
C LEU A 32 -3.69 -28.14 2.86
N THR A 33 -2.62 -28.47 2.12
CA THR A 33 -1.25 -28.48 2.64
C THR A 33 -0.60 -27.11 2.45
N GLU A 34 0.39 -26.79 3.30
CA GLU A 34 1.15 -25.54 3.21
C GLU A 34 1.79 -25.34 1.81
N ALA A 35 2.34 -26.42 1.24
CA ALA A 35 2.93 -26.40 -0.10
C ALA A 35 1.89 -26.03 -1.18
N GLN A 36 0.66 -26.56 -1.08
CA GLN A 36 -0.42 -26.22 -2.02
C GLN A 36 -0.80 -24.74 -1.94
N VAL A 37 -0.86 -24.15 -0.73
CA VAL A 37 -1.14 -22.72 -0.56
C VAL A 37 -0.06 -21.86 -1.21
N ILE A 38 1.22 -22.16 -0.94
CA ILE A 38 2.36 -21.41 -1.50
C ILE A 38 2.36 -21.52 -3.04
N VAL A 39 2.16 -22.72 -3.59
CA VAL A 39 2.08 -22.93 -5.05
C VAL A 39 0.91 -22.18 -5.65
N ALA A 40 -0.26 -22.16 -4.99
CA ALA A 40 -1.42 -21.42 -5.45
C ALA A 40 -1.15 -19.90 -5.50
N LEU A 41 -0.54 -19.32 -4.45
CA LEU A 41 -0.16 -17.91 -4.41
C LEU A 41 0.84 -17.55 -5.53
N ARG A 42 1.87 -18.38 -5.73
CA ARG A 42 2.85 -18.18 -6.83
C ARG A 42 2.18 -18.18 -8.19
N ARG A 43 1.26 -19.13 -8.43
CA ARG A 43 0.49 -19.19 -9.69
C ARG A 43 -0.40 -17.97 -9.88
N LEU A 44 -1.04 -17.47 -8.81
CA LEU A 44 -1.87 -16.27 -8.87
C LEU A 44 -1.01 -15.00 -9.11
N GLN A 45 0.20 -14.93 -8.56
CA GLN A 45 1.15 -13.87 -8.86
C GLN A 45 1.63 -13.91 -10.32
N ALA A 46 2.02 -15.09 -10.81
CA ALA A 46 2.47 -15.26 -12.19
C ALA A 46 1.40 -14.89 -13.22
N ARG A 47 0.12 -15.09 -12.86
CA ARG A 47 -1.04 -14.72 -13.70
C ARG A 47 -1.49 -13.27 -13.54
N GLY A 48 -0.81 -12.48 -12.70
CA GLY A 48 -1.17 -11.09 -12.42
C GLY A 48 -2.43 -10.90 -11.56
N CYS A 49 -3.06 -11.97 -11.06
CA CYS A 49 -4.24 -11.84 -10.20
C CYS A 49 -3.87 -11.30 -8.81
N VAL A 50 -2.74 -11.74 -8.26
CA VAL A 50 -2.18 -11.25 -6.99
C VAL A 50 -0.95 -10.42 -7.30
N SER A 51 -0.84 -9.21 -6.76
CA SER A 51 0.41 -8.44 -6.85
C SER A 51 1.44 -9.02 -5.89
N ARG A 52 1.10 -9.10 -4.60
CA ARG A 52 1.95 -9.62 -3.54
C ARG A 52 1.15 -10.00 -2.31
N VAL A 53 1.74 -10.78 -1.41
CA VAL A 53 1.31 -10.82 -0.01
C VAL A 53 2.11 -9.75 0.71
N GLY A 54 1.49 -8.84 1.46
CA GLY A 54 2.25 -7.79 2.12
C GLY A 54 1.41 -6.76 2.86
N ALA A 55 2.10 -5.78 3.42
CA ALA A 55 1.49 -4.70 4.19
C ALA A 55 1.13 -3.50 3.31
N THR A 56 0.00 -2.86 3.61
CA THR A 56 -0.34 -1.51 3.16
C THR A 56 -0.35 -0.58 4.36
N LEU A 57 0.30 0.57 4.24
CA LEU A 57 0.39 1.56 5.31
C LEU A 57 -0.85 2.44 5.34
N ALA A 58 -1.25 2.86 6.53
CA ALA A 58 -2.29 3.85 6.70
C ALA A 58 -1.83 5.21 6.13
N PRO A 59 -2.65 5.90 5.32
CA PRO A 59 -2.33 7.22 4.80
C PRO A 59 -1.93 8.18 5.92
N GLY A 60 -0.89 8.99 5.70
CA GLY A 60 -0.43 10.01 6.64
C GLY A 60 0.29 9.49 7.90
N ARG A 61 0.40 8.16 8.11
CA ARG A 61 1.11 7.60 9.28
C ARG A 61 2.61 7.51 9.07
N VAL A 62 3.04 7.15 7.87
CA VAL A 62 4.46 7.00 7.49
C VAL A 62 4.69 7.72 6.18
N GLY A 63 5.68 8.62 6.16
CA GLY A 63 5.90 9.52 5.04
C GLY A 63 4.80 10.57 4.92
N ALA A 64 4.83 11.31 3.82
CA ALA A 64 3.82 12.30 3.47
C ALA A 64 3.43 12.14 2.00
N ALA A 65 2.18 12.46 1.71
CA ALA A 65 1.70 12.59 0.35
C ALA A 65 0.83 13.84 0.21
N THR A 66 0.91 14.50 -0.93
CA THR A 66 0.02 15.61 -1.29
C THR A 66 -0.42 15.45 -2.74
N LEU A 67 -1.69 15.76 -3.01
CA LEU A 67 -2.19 15.90 -4.36
C LEU A 67 -1.85 17.32 -4.81
N ALA A 68 -1.26 17.46 -5.97
CA ALA A 68 -0.88 18.73 -6.55
C ALA A 68 -1.56 18.87 -7.91
N ALA A 69 -1.99 20.08 -8.23
CA ALA A 69 -2.66 20.37 -9.49
C ALA A 69 -2.20 21.70 -10.08
N LEU A 70 -2.04 21.75 -11.40
CA LEU A 70 -1.53 22.90 -12.12
C LEU A 70 -2.40 23.16 -13.35
N ALA A 71 -2.68 24.44 -13.61
CA ALA A 71 -3.27 24.89 -14.87
C ALA A 71 -2.13 25.10 -15.87
N VAL A 72 -2.04 24.24 -16.89
CA VAL A 72 -0.97 24.25 -17.89
C VAL A 72 -1.58 24.59 -19.25
N PRO A 73 -1.04 25.57 -19.99
CA PRO A 73 -1.43 25.81 -21.37
C PRO A 73 -1.31 24.53 -22.21
N SER A 74 -2.30 24.24 -23.05
CA SER A 74 -2.41 22.95 -23.75
C SER A 74 -1.18 22.64 -24.60
N GLU A 75 -0.56 23.66 -25.21
CA GLU A 75 0.66 23.56 -26.01
C GLU A 75 1.91 23.21 -25.20
N ARG A 76 1.88 23.33 -23.86
CA ARG A 76 2.98 22.99 -22.96
C ARG A 76 2.71 21.75 -22.11
N LEU A 77 1.50 21.19 -22.19
CA LEU A 77 1.03 20.15 -21.27
C LEU A 77 1.97 18.94 -21.26
N GLU A 78 2.33 18.44 -22.44
CA GLU A 78 3.21 17.28 -22.58
C GLU A 78 4.60 17.54 -21.98
N ALA A 79 5.23 18.66 -22.31
CA ALA A 79 6.55 19.03 -21.78
C ALA A 79 6.55 19.21 -20.25
N VAL A 80 5.48 19.78 -19.68
CA VAL A 80 5.34 19.92 -18.22
C VAL A 80 5.04 18.57 -17.57
N ALA A 81 4.24 17.71 -18.20
CA ALA A 81 3.98 16.36 -17.71
C ALA A 81 5.26 15.51 -17.67
N GLU A 82 6.10 15.57 -18.71
CA GLU A 82 7.43 14.93 -18.74
C GLU A 82 8.34 15.43 -17.61
N LEU A 83 8.37 16.75 -17.40
CA LEU A 83 9.12 17.35 -16.29
C LEU A 83 8.66 16.80 -14.94
N VAL A 84 7.36 16.72 -14.72
CA VAL A 84 6.76 16.19 -13.47
C VAL A 84 7.09 14.70 -13.30
N ASN A 85 7.03 13.92 -14.38
CA ASN A 85 7.40 12.50 -14.36
C ASN A 85 8.89 12.25 -14.04
N GLY A 86 9.75 13.26 -14.20
CA GLY A 86 11.17 13.18 -13.84
C GLY A 86 11.45 13.12 -12.33
N TYR A 87 10.46 13.42 -11.48
CA TYR A 87 10.61 13.37 -10.03
C TYR A 87 10.34 11.96 -9.49
N ARG A 88 11.28 11.40 -8.73
CA ARG A 88 11.13 10.07 -8.10
C ARG A 88 9.99 10.02 -7.10
N GLU A 89 9.66 11.17 -6.51
CA GLU A 89 8.56 11.34 -5.57
C GLU A 89 7.18 11.33 -6.24
N VAL A 90 7.09 11.44 -7.57
CA VAL A 90 5.81 11.43 -8.30
C VAL A 90 5.48 10.01 -8.74
N ASN A 91 4.37 9.46 -8.25
CA ASN A 91 3.92 8.10 -8.59
C ASN A 91 2.73 8.06 -9.55
N HIS A 92 1.99 9.17 -9.66
CA HIS A 92 0.83 9.33 -10.51
C HIS A 92 0.82 10.74 -11.08
N ASN A 93 0.54 10.85 -12.38
CA ASN A 93 0.42 12.11 -13.10
C ASN A 93 -0.62 11.92 -14.21
N TYR A 94 -1.64 12.78 -14.25
CA TYR A 94 -2.79 12.65 -15.12
C TYR A 94 -3.18 14.01 -15.70
N GLU A 95 -3.47 14.00 -17.01
CA GLU A 95 -4.29 15.03 -17.63
C GLU A 95 -5.77 14.85 -17.20
N ARG A 96 -6.46 15.96 -16.98
CA ARG A 96 -7.90 16.01 -16.70
C ARG A 96 -8.57 17.08 -17.55
N GLU A 97 -9.79 16.80 -17.97
CA GLU A 97 -10.68 17.75 -18.65
C GLU A 97 -11.19 18.81 -17.66
N HIS A 98 -10.35 19.79 -17.35
CA HIS A 98 -10.63 20.87 -16.41
C HIS A 98 -9.66 22.04 -16.63
N ALA A 99 -9.98 23.26 -16.19
CA ALA A 99 -9.08 24.42 -16.32
C ALA A 99 -7.74 24.21 -15.58
N VAL A 100 -7.80 23.51 -14.45
CA VAL A 100 -6.65 22.89 -13.79
C VAL A 100 -6.52 21.49 -14.36
N ASN A 101 -5.70 21.32 -15.39
CA ASN A 101 -5.67 20.15 -16.27
C ASN A 101 -4.56 19.14 -15.95
N LEU A 102 -3.53 19.49 -15.18
CA LEU A 102 -2.47 18.54 -14.81
C LEU A 102 -2.54 18.21 -13.32
N TRP A 103 -2.72 16.93 -12.98
CA TRP A 103 -2.88 16.46 -11.60
C TRP A 103 -1.87 15.37 -11.28
N PHE A 104 -1.08 15.56 -10.24
CA PHE A 104 -0.03 14.63 -9.84
C PHE A 104 0.02 14.44 -8.33
N VAL A 105 0.49 13.26 -7.91
CA VAL A 105 0.65 12.92 -6.49
C VAL A 105 2.13 12.87 -6.16
N VAL A 106 2.53 13.67 -5.18
CA VAL A 106 3.89 13.68 -4.62
C VAL A 106 3.89 12.87 -3.34
N THR A 107 4.73 11.85 -3.25
CA THR A 107 4.97 11.03 -2.05
C THR A 107 6.43 11.17 -1.62
N ALA A 108 6.66 11.54 -0.36
CA ALA A 108 8.01 11.79 0.16
C ALA A 108 8.15 11.29 1.61
N PRO A 109 9.39 11.22 2.15
CA PRO A 109 9.61 10.85 3.54
C PRO A 109 9.03 11.83 4.57
N SER A 110 8.81 13.10 4.19
CA SER A 110 8.21 14.12 5.06
C SER A 110 7.40 15.13 4.24
N MET A 111 6.52 15.87 4.90
CA MET A 111 5.68 16.88 4.24
C MET A 111 6.53 18.04 3.72
N GLU A 112 7.58 18.42 4.44
CA GLU A 112 8.53 19.46 4.02
C GLU A 112 9.22 19.08 2.71
N ARG A 113 9.61 17.80 2.55
CA ARG A 113 10.18 17.31 1.29
C ARG A 113 9.14 17.29 0.17
N ALA A 114 7.92 16.84 0.44
CA ALA A 114 6.84 16.84 -0.55
C ALA A 114 6.56 18.27 -1.05
N GLN A 115 6.42 19.23 -0.14
CA GLN A 115 6.25 20.64 -0.46
C GLN A 115 7.46 21.23 -1.20
N ALA A 116 8.68 20.81 -0.86
CA ALA A 116 9.88 21.24 -1.60
C ALA A 116 9.86 20.76 -3.05
N VAL A 117 9.42 19.52 -3.31
CA VAL A 117 9.23 19.00 -4.68
C VAL A 117 8.15 19.80 -5.42
N VAL A 118 7.01 20.06 -4.78
CA VAL A 118 5.94 20.86 -5.38
C VAL A 118 6.43 22.26 -5.77
N ARG A 119 7.14 22.96 -4.88
CA ARG A 119 7.74 24.27 -5.17
C ARG A 119 8.76 24.22 -6.32
N GLU A 120 9.51 23.13 -6.43
CA GLU A 120 10.46 22.94 -7.53
C GLU A 120 9.75 22.74 -8.87
N VAL A 121 8.70 21.93 -8.89
CA VAL A 121 7.81 21.75 -10.06
C VAL A 121 7.20 23.08 -10.46
N GLU A 122 6.62 23.83 -9.53
CA GLU A 122 6.02 25.14 -9.77
C GLU A 122 7.02 26.08 -10.48
N ARG A 123 8.21 26.22 -9.90
CA ARG A 123 9.27 27.08 -10.42
C ARG A 123 9.74 26.67 -11.82
N ARG A 124 9.90 25.38 -12.08
CA ARG A 124 10.41 24.89 -13.37
C ARG A 124 9.34 24.82 -14.45
N ALA A 125 8.11 24.49 -14.08
CA ALA A 125 6.98 24.51 -15.00
C ALA A 125 6.65 25.94 -15.42
N GLY A 126 6.72 26.92 -14.50
CA GLY A 126 6.48 28.33 -14.81
C GLY A 126 5.11 28.56 -15.45
N CYS A 127 4.09 27.84 -14.99
CA CYS A 127 2.71 27.93 -15.49
C CYS A 127 1.76 28.57 -14.45
N GLY A 128 2.32 29.23 -13.43
CA GLY A 128 1.57 29.77 -12.30
C GLY A 128 1.71 28.92 -11.04
N GLN A 129 0.87 29.21 -10.05
CA GLN A 129 0.91 28.56 -8.74
C GLN A 129 0.35 27.14 -8.80
N VAL A 130 1.04 26.20 -8.15
CA VAL A 130 0.53 24.85 -7.96
C VAL A 130 -0.47 24.84 -6.81
N LEU A 131 -1.63 24.23 -7.04
CA LEU A 131 -2.62 23.97 -5.99
C LEU A 131 -2.20 22.74 -5.20
N GLU A 132 -1.83 22.93 -3.94
CA GLU A 132 -1.55 21.84 -3.00
C GLU A 132 -2.82 21.44 -2.25
N LEU A 133 -3.18 20.17 -2.36
CA LEU A 133 -4.39 19.57 -1.81
C LEU A 133 -3.98 18.37 -0.94
N PRO A 134 -3.36 18.59 0.24
CA PRO A 134 -3.01 17.51 1.13
C PRO A 134 -4.26 16.80 1.63
N MET A 135 -4.19 15.48 1.77
CA MET A 135 -5.29 14.71 2.35
C MET A 135 -5.46 15.10 3.83
N ILE A 136 -6.62 15.65 4.18
CA ILE A 136 -6.96 16.03 5.55
C ILE A 136 -7.66 14.87 6.26
N GLU A 137 -8.54 14.15 5.57
CA GLU A 137 -9.25 13.00 6.13
C GLU A 137 -9.47 11.93 5.07
N ALA A 138 -9.37 10.66 5.50
CA ALA A 138 -9.58 9.50 4.66
C ALA A 138 -10.97 8.91 4.92
N TYR A 139 -11.84 8.96 3.92
CA TYR A 139 -13.14 8.30 3.93
C TYR A 139 -13.11 7.09 2.97
N CYS A 140 -13.45 5.90 3.47
CA CYS A 140 -13.59 4.67 2.68
C CYS A 140 -12.35 4.24 1.85
N VAL A 141 -11.18 4.09 2.48
CA VAL A 141 -9.92 3.68 1.80
C VAL A 141 -9.75 2.14 1.72
N ASP A 142 -10.73 1.36 2.16
CA ASP A 142 -10.62 -0.10 2.11
C ASP A 142 -10.81 -0.64 0.68
N LEU A 143 -9.71 -1.09 0.09
CA LEU A 143 -9.65 -1.69 -1.25
C LEU A 143 -9.82 -3.22 -1.24
N GLY A 144 -10.29 -3.83 -0.15
CA GLY A 144 -10.58 -5.27 -0.16
C GLY A 144 -12.00 -5.56 -0.65
N PHE A 145 -12.13 -6.36 -1.70
CA PHE A 145 -13.42 -6.68 -2.31
C PHE A 145 -13.74 -8.18 -2.17
N SER A 146 -15.01 -8.49 -1.96
CA SER A 146 -15.49 -9.86 -2.00
C SER A 146 -15.48 -10.37 -3.44
N LEU A 147 -14.81 -11.51 -3.67
CA LEU A 147 -14.65 -12.09 -5.02
C LEU A 147 -15.65 -13.22 -5.32
N GLY A 148 -16.47 -13.61 -4.33
CA GLY A 148 -17.49 -14.66 -4.46
C GLY A 148 -18.90 -14.11 -4.66
N ALA A 149 -19.68 -14.76 -5.54
CA ALA A 149 -21.11 -14.53 -5.63
C ALA A 149 -21.82 -15.24 -4.47
N GLY A 150 -22.47 -14.48 -3.58
CA GLY A 150 -23.58 -15.01 -2.79
C GLY A 150 -23.43 -15.09 -1.27
N ASP A 151 -22.38 -14.54 -0.66
CA ASP A 151 -22.36 -14.40 0.81
C ASP A 151 -22.33 -12.93 1.25
N THR A 152 -23.52 -12.33 1.26
CA THR A 152 -23.76 -10.98 1.81
C THR A 152 -23.54 -10.91 3.32
N THR A 153 -23.28 -12.03 4.02
CA THR A 153 -23.07 -12.05 5.48
C THR A 153 -21.68 -11.55 5.90
N GLN A 154 -20.73 -11.43 4.96
CA GLN A 154 -19.41 -10.83 5.22
C GLN A 154 -19.24 -9.43 4.63
N ARG A 155 -20.33 -8.70 4.35
CA ARG A 155 -20.26 -7.23 4.37
C ARG A 155 -20.07 -6.79 5.82
N ARG A 156 -18.86 -6.98 6.37
CA ARG A 156 -18.46 -6.21 7.55
C ARG A 156 -18.55 -4.76 7.13
N THR A 157 -19.39 -4.01 7.83
CA THR A 157 -19.39 -2.55 7.76
C THR A 157 -17.93 -2.09 7.76
N PRO A 158 -17.54 -1.18 6.85
CA PRO A 158 -16.21 -0.60 6.93
C PRO A 158 -16.03 -0.16 8.38
N THR A 159 -15.07 -0.75 9.09
CA THR A 159 -14.77 -0.25 10.44
C THR A 159 -14.47 1.22 10.22
N PRO A 160 -15.27 2.15 10.76
CA PRO A 160 -14.99 3.56 10.59
C PRO A 160 -13.54 3.74 11.00
N LEU A 161 -12.71 4.24 10.08
CA LEU A 161 -11.42 4.77 10.49
C LEU A 161 -11.77 5.79 11.59
N PRO A 162 -11.15 5.70 12.77
CA PRO A 162 -11.45 6.64 13.84
C PRO A 162 -11.35 8.07 13.27
N PRO A 163 -12.26 8.99 13.64
CA PRO A 163 -12.19 10.36 13.19
C PRO A 163 -10.79 10.91 13.47
N SER A 164 -10.14 11.43 12.42
CA SER A 164 -8.79 11.99 12.39
C SER A 164 -7.62 11.03 12.73
N SER A 165 -7.18 10.22 11.75
CA SER A 165 -5.78 9.72 11.74
C SER A 165 -4.76 10.75 11.24
N PHE A 166 -5.24 11.92 10.77
CA PHE A 166 -4.42 13.02 10.23
C PHE A 166 -4.12 14.12 11.27
N GLY A 167 -4.60 13.98 12.51
CA GLY A 167 -4.23 14.83 13.65
C GLY A 167 -3.18 14.19 14.57
N HIS A 168 -2.82 12.93 14.35
CA HIS A 168 -1.69 12.31 15.05
C HIS A 168 -0.39 12.70 14.37
N ALA A 169 0.59 13.11 15.18
CA ALA A 169 1.95 13.35 14.72
C ALA A 169 2.45 12.16 13.87
N PRO A 170 3.23 12.42 12.80
CA PRO A 170 3.77 11.38 11.95
C PRO A 170 4.43 10.30 12.82
N TYR A 171 4.12 9.04 12.53
CA TYR A 171 4.62 7.94 13.32
C TYR A 171 6.14 7.85 13.11
N ALA A 172 6.90 8.16 14.15
CA ALA A 172 8.36 8.09 14.13
C ALA A 172 8.80 6.62 14.16
N LEU A 173 8.95 6.02 12.99
CA LEU A 173 9.46 4.66 12.86
C LEU A 173 10.84 4.55 13.51
N SER A 174 11.09 3.45 14.23
CA SER A 174 12.44 3.06 14.64
C SER A 174 13.25 2.64 13.41
N THR A 175 14.58 2.54 13.57
CA THR A 175 15.45 1.97 12.53
C THR A 175 15.02 0.55 12.18
N ALA A 176 14.60 -0.24 13.17
CA ALA A 176 14.13 -1.60 12.95
C ALA A 176 12.84 -1.64 12.11
N GLN A 177 11.86 -0.83 12.47
CA GLN A 177 10.60 -0.76 11.74
C GLN A 177 10.78 -0.25 10.31
N ARG A 178 11.66 0.73 10.08
CA ARG A 178 12.01 1.19 8.73
C ARG A 178 12.59 0.06 7.89
N ALA A 179 13.53 -0.71 8.45
CA ALA A 179 14.14 -1.84 7.73
C ALA A 179 13.09 -2.91 7.39
N ILE A 180 12.21 -3.27 8.33
CA ILE A 180 11.14 -4.25 8.11
C ILE A 180 10.18 -3.77 7.02
N LEU A 181 9.70 -2.53 7.10
CA LEU A 181 8.77 -1.98 6.10
C LEU A 181 9.41 -1.87 4.71
N ALA A 182 10.69 -1.52 4.63
CA ALA A 182 11.45 -1.52 3.38
C ALA A 182 11.56 -2.94 2.80
N ALA A 183 11.91 -3.93 3.62
CA ALA A 183 12.01 -5.33 3.20
C ALA A 183 10.66 -5.93 2.76
N LEU A 184 9.54 -5.35 3.20
CA LEU A 184 8.18 -5.74 2.81
C LEU A 184 7.62 -5.00 1.60
N GLN A 185 8.35 -4.04 0.99
CA GLN A 185 7.85 -3.27 -0.16
C GLN A 185 7.39 -4.18 -1.30
N ASP A 186 8.22 -5.17 -1.66
CA ASP A 186 7.92 -6.15 -2.71
C ASP A 186 7.01 -7.29 -2.23
N GLY A 187 6.75 -7.34 -0.93
CA GLY A 187 5.91 -8.34 -0.28
C GLY A 187 6.67 -9.39 0.52
N LEU A 188 5.91 -10.20 1.25
CA LEU A 188 6.41 -11.35 1.99
C LEU A 188 6.89 -12.43 1.02
N PRO A 189 8.06 -13.05 1.29
CA PRO A 189 8.48 -14.25 0.59
C PRO A 189 7.39 -15.32 0.65
N LEU A 190 7.21 -16.06 -0.45
CA LEU A 190 6.29 -17.20 -0.48
C LEU A 190 7.03 -18.47 -0.08
N THR A 191 7.47 -18.56 1.17
CA THR A 191 8.19 -19.69 1.76
C THR A 191 7.59 -20.09 3.10
N ALA A 192 7.97 -21.23 3.68
CA ALA A 192 7.37 -21.72 4.93
C ALA A 192 7.59 -20.77 6.13
N ARG A 193 8.71 -20.03 6.16
CA ARG A 193 9.06 -19.07 7.23
C ARG A 193 9.39 -17.69 6.64
N PRO A 194 8.38 -16.95 6.15
CA PRO A 194 8.61 -15.72 5.43
C PRO A 194 9.16 -14.61 6.33
N TYR A 195 8.77 -14.59 7.61
CA TYR A 195 9.25 -13.61 8.58
C TYR A 195 10.71 -13.84 8.98
N ALA A 196 11.16 -15.09 9.05
CA ALA A 196 12.58 -15.41 9.23
C ALA A 196 13.44 -14.86 8.08
N GLU A 197 12.98 -14.98 6.83
CA GLU A 197 13.69 -14.41 5.68
C GLU A 197 13.72 -12.87 5.72
N ILE A 198 12.63 -12.23 6.12
CA ILE A 198 12.63 -10.78 6.37
C ILE A 198 13.63 -10.43 7.49
N GLY A 199 13.68 -11.24 8.55
CA GLY A 199 14.65 -11.09 9.64
C GLY A 199 16.08 -11.12 9.14
N VAL A 200 16.45 -12.10 8.32
CA VAL A 200 17.78 -12.18 7.69
C VAL A 200 18.10 -10.93 6.88
N ARG A 201 17.16 -10.43 6.07
CA ARG A 201 17.35 -9.20 5.27
C ARG A 201 17.55 -7.95 6.14
N CYS A 202 16.97 -7.92 7.33
CA CYS A 202 17.03 -6.80 8.26
C CYS A 202 18.13 -6.94 9.33
N GLY A 203 18.81 -8.09 9.41
CA GLY A 203 19.73 -8.40 10.51
C GLY A 203 19.04 -8.60 11.87
N MET A 204 17.85 -9.21 11.87
CA MET A 204 16.99 -9.37 13.05
C MET A 204 16.49 -10.82 13.19
N GLY A 205 16.09 -11.20 14.40
CA GLY A 205 15.41 -12.47 14.66
C GLY A 205 13.97 -12.48 14.14
N GLU A 206 13.44 -13.65 13.78
CA GLU A 206 12.06 -13.81 13.29
C GLU A 206 11.01 -13.29 14.30
N GLU A 207 11.19 -13.58 15.58
CA GLU A 207 10.28 -13.14 16.65
C GLU A 207 10.21 -11.61 16.74
N THR A 208 11.35 -10.93 16.59
CA THR A 208 11.41 -9.46 16.57
C THR A 208 10.65 -8.89 15.36
N VAL A 209 10.78 -9.49 14.19
CA VAL A 209 10.04 -9.06 12.99
C VAL A 209 8.54 -9.20 13.21
N ILE A 210 8.09 -10.34 13.73
CA ILE A 210 6.68 -10.59 14.01
C ILE A 210 6.15 -9.58 15.03
N ALA A 211 6.85 -9.40 16.15
CA ALA A 211 6.44 -8.48 17.21
C ALA A 211 6.33 -7.01 16.72
N GLU A 212 7.27 -6.54 15.89
CA GLU A 212 7.18 -5.19 15.32
C GLU A 212 6.02 -5.06 14.32
N LEU A 213 5.71 -6.10 13.54
CA LEU A 213 4.55 -6.08 12.65
C LEU A 213 3.22 -6.11 13.39
N GLU A 214 3.14 -6.88 14.49
CA GLU A 214 1.99 -6.86 15.39
C GLU A 214 1.80 -5.47 16.00
N ARG A 215 2.88 -4.86 16.48
CA ARG A 215 2.88 -3.50 17.04
C ARG A 215 2.43 -2.47 16.01
N LEU A 216 3.01 -2.48 14.81
CA LEU A 216 2.63 -1.58 13.71
C LEU A 216 1.18 -1.76 13.27
N THR A 217 0.64 -2.99 13.34
CA THR A 217 -0.77 -3.28 13.04
C THR A 217 -1.68 -2.76 14.17
N HIS A 218 -1.31 -3.01 15.43
CA HIS A 218 -2.06 -2.55 16.61
C HIS A 218 -2.12 -1.02 16.69
N GLU A 219 -1.00 -0.35 16.43
CA GLU A 219 -0.89 1.12 16.37
C GLU A 219 -1.47 1.72 15.07
N ARG A 220 -2.09 0.89 14.22
CA ARG A 220 -2.72 1.26 12.94
C ARG A 220 -1.79 1.99 11.98
N VAL A 221 -0.49 1.72 12.04
CA VAL A 221 0.49 2.17 11.05
C VAL A 221 0.37 1.30 9.80
N ILE A 222 0.26 -0.01 9.98
CA ILE A 222 -0.16 -0.94 8.93
C ILE A 222 -1.69 -0.96 8.92
N ALA A 223 -2.29 -0.47 7.84
CA ALA A 223 -3.73 -0.49 7.64
C ALA A 223 -4.25 -1.90 7.31
N ARG A 224 -3.42 -2.70 6.61
CA ARG A 224 -3.77 -4.06 6.19
C ARG A 224 -2.51 -4.87 5.95
N LEU A 225 -2.50 -6.12 6.41
CA LEU A 225 -1.50 -7.13 6.05
C LEU A 225 -2.23 -8.32 5.43
N GLY A 226 -1.87 -8.69 4.21
CA GLY A 226 -2.47 -9.85 3.54
C GLY A 226 -2.23 -9.91 2.03
N VAL A 227 -3.03 -10.72 1.37
CA VAL A 227 -2.99 -10.92 -0.08
C VAL A 227 -3.50 -9.65 -0.78
N ILE A 228 -2.67 -9.03 -1.60
CA ILE A 228 -3.01 -7.84 -2.38
C ILE A 228 -3.35 -8.27 -3.80
N VAL A 229 -4.60 -8.06 -4.20
CA VAL A 229 -5.16 -8.43 -5.51
C VAL A 229 -4.94 -7.28 -6.50
N ARG A 230 -4.68 -7.56 -7.79
CA ARG A 230 -4.71 -6.53 -8.83
C ARG A 230 -6.14 -6.34 -9.32
N HIS A 231 -6.60 -5.09 -9.33
CA HIS A 231 -7.96 -4.73 -9.77
C HIS A 231 -8.06 -4.38 -11.26
N ARG A 232 -6.95 -4.45 -12.01
CA ARG A 232 -6.91 -4.26 -13.45
C ARG A 232 -6.10 -5.39 -14.07
N ALA A 233 -6.73 -6.14 -14.97
CA ALA A 233 -6.10 -7.06 -15.90
C ALA A 233 -5.98 -6.37 -17.25
#